data_AF-A0A7Y8H8N2-F1
#
_entry.id   AF-A0A7Y8H8N2-F1
#
_cell.length_a   1.000
_cell.length_b   1.000
_cell.length_c   1.000
_cell.angle_alpha   90.00
_cell.angle_beta   90.00
_cell.angle_gamma   90.00
#
_symmetry.space_group_name_H-M   'P 1'
#
loop_
_entity.id
_entity.type
_entity.pdbx_description
1 polymer ?
#
loop_
_entity_poly.entity_id
_entity_poly.type
_entity_poly.pdbx_seq_one_letter_code
_entity_poly.pdbx_strand_id
1 'polypeptide(L)'
;MIVNILLFILVFLLPAHSEAAYKVYLKNGSVISGASSYEKKGGEYIINFGAGSLGISEAEVLKIEETESPEMEFTPKETLEKEGEEKEKPPAEAPSEDKNEKIKALRTELDSIDSELKSIEDREEKLRASIEEKRGEKLKWNPYQRHLLDKEMEPLQQELSKIQERKAELLQRKAYIEGQMRTTE
;
A
#
# COMPACT_ATOMS: atom_id res chain seq x y z
N MET A 1 -19.95 44.97 -11.66
CA MET A 1 -20.73 43.78 -11.26
C MET A 1 -20.36 42.51 -12.04
N ILE A 2 -19.92 42.60 -13.30
CA ILE A 2 -19.51 41.44 -14.13
C ILE A 2 -18.16 40.85 -13.67
N VAL A 3 -17.22 41.67 -13.19
CA VAL A 3 -15.89 41.24 -12.75
C VAL A 3 -15.94 40.31 -11.53
N ASN A 4 -16.89 40.51 -10.61
CA ASN A 4 -17.06 39.64 -9.44
C ASN A 4 -17.59 38.24 -9.77
N ILE A 5 -18.34 38.10 -10.88
CA ILE A 5 -18.87 36.81 -11.33
C ILE A 5 -17.78 35.98 -12.00
N LEU A 6 -16.87 36.63 -12.74
CA LEU A 6 -15.74 36.00 -13.41
C LEU A 6 -14.72 35.43 -12.41
N LEU A 7 -14.51 36.10 -11.27
CA LEU A 7 -13.63 35.62 -10.20
C LEU A 7 -14.20 34.35 -9.52
N PHE A 8 -15.53 34.26 -9.40
CA PHE A 8 -16.20 33.12 -8.76
C PHE A 8 -16.13 31.84 -9.61
N ILE A 9 -16.18 31.97 -10.93
CA ILE A 9 -16.03 30.85 -11.87
C ILE A 9 -14.59 30.31 -11.88
N LEU A 10 -13.59 31.20 -11.71
CA LEU A 10 -12.18 30.82 -11.68
C LEU A 10 -11.84 29.92 -10.48
N VAL A 11 -12.45 30.16 -9.32
CA VAL A 11 -12.22 29.34 -8.11
C VAL A 11 -12.83 27.94 -8.25
N PHE A 12 -13.91 27.78 -9.02
CA PHE A 12 -14.54 26.47 -9.28
C PHE A 12 -13.81 25.64 -10.33
N LEU A 13 -12.91 26.24 -11.12
CA LEU A 13 -12.08 25.56 -12.12
C LEU A 13 -10.72 25.12 -11.59
N LEU A 14 -10.39 25.43 -10.34
CA LEU A 14 -9.22 24.85 -9.71
C LEU A 14 -9.52 23.38 -9.42
N PRO A 15 -8.74 22.44 -9.98
CA PRO A 15 -8.88 21.05 -9.62
C PRO A 15 -8.51 20.94 -8.14
N ALA A 16 -9.49 20.57 -7.31
CA ALA A 16 -9.26 20.20 -5.93
C ALA A 16 -8.51 18.86 -5.91
N HIS A 17 -7.25 18.87 -6.29
CA HIS A 17 -6.30 17.79 -6.02
C HIS A 17 -5.92 17.89 -4.54
N SER A 18 -6.90 17.66 -3.68
CA SER A 18 -6.61 17.25 -2.32
C SER A 18 -6.32 15.76 -2.40
N GLU A 19 -5.07 15.38 -2.68
CA GLU A 19 -4.59 14.03 -2.36
C GLU A 19 -4.60 13.90 -0.84
N ALA A 20 -5.78 13.65 -0.29
CA ALA A 20 -5.93 13.18 1.07
C ALA A 20 -5.30 11.79 1.12
N ALA A 21 -4.19 11.68 1.83
CA ALA A 21 -3.57 10.41 2.10
C ALA A 21 -4.13 9.90 3.42
N TYR A 22 -4.85 8.78 3.40
CA TYR A 22 -5.35 8.15 4.61
C TYR A 22 -4.29 7.25 5.23
N LYS A 23 -4.21 7.28 6.57
CA LYS A 23 -3.51 6.28 7.37
C LYS A 23 -4.52 5.37 8.05
N VAL A 24 -4.48 4.08 7.71
CA VAL A 24 -5.33 3.05 8.32
C VAL A 24 -4.50 2.32 9.37
N TYR A 25 -4.91 2.46 10.62
CA TYR A 25 -4.30 1.78 11.77
C TYR A 25 -5.05 0.48 12.03
N LEU A 26 -4.32 -0.63 12.07
CA LEU A 26 -4.88 -1.95 12.35
C LEU A 26 -4.67 -2.34 13.82
N LYS A 27 -5.53 -3.22 14.34
CA LYS A 27 -5.47 -3.70 15.74
C LYS A 27 -4.22 -4.52 16.05
N ASN A 28 -3.57 -5.08 15.02
CA ASN A 28 -2.29 -5.78 15.15
C ASN A 28 -1.09 -4.83 15.27
N GLY A 29 -1.30 -3.50 15.15
CA GLY A 29 -0.26 -2.49 15.23
C GLY A 29 0.31 -2.05 13.87
N SER A 30 -0.07 -2.72 12.78
CA SER A 30 0.34 -2.33 11.43
C SER A 30 -0.36 -1.02 11.00
N VAL A 31 0.34 -0.23 10.19
CA VAL A 31 -0.16 1.06 9.67
C VAL A 31 -0.03 1.08 8.17
N ILE A 32 -1.17 1.24 7.49
CA ILE A 32 -1.24 1.38 6.04
C ILE A 32 -1.31 2.86 5.72
N SER A 33 -0.26 3.39 5.11
CA SER A 33 -0.18 4.80 4.67
C SER A 33 -0.38 4.93 3.16
N GLY A 34 -0.64 6.14 2.67
CA GLY A 34 -0.69 6.41 1.23
C GLY A 34 -1.96 5.90 0.53
N ALA A 35 -3.02 5.61 1.29
CA ALA A 35 -4.33 5.34 0.71
C ALA A 35 -4.93 6.65 0.18
N SER A 36 -5.42 6.66 -1.06
CA SER A 36 -6.06 7.83 -1.67
C SER A 36 -7.52 7.99 -1.25
N SER A 37 -8.18 6.88 -0.91
CA SER A 37 -9.57 6.86 -0.44
C SER A 37 -9.88 5.53 0.23
N TYR A 38 -11.01 5.45 0.91
CA TYR A 38 -11.55 4.19 1.40
C TYR A 38 -13.07 4.13 1.21
N GLU A 39 -13.59 2.93 0.99
CA GLU A 39 -15.02 2.64 0.93
C GLU A 39 -15.40 1.57 1.94
N LYS A 40 -16.54 1.72 2.61
CA LYS A 40 -17.08 0.68 3.49
C LYS A 40 -18.14 -0.14 2.76
N LYS A 41 -17.91 -1.45 2.57
CA LYS A 41 -18.87 -2.38 1.95
C LYS A 41 -18.91 -3.69 2.72
N GLY A 42 -20.11 -4.08 3.17
CA GLY A 42 -20.35 -5.43 3.69
C GLY A 42 -19.52 -5.84 4.91
N GLY A 43 -19.11 -4.91 5.76
CA GLY A 43 -18.23 -5.19 6.92
C GLY A 43 -16.73 -5.23 6.58
N GLU A 44 -16.37 -4.84 5.37
CA GLU A 44 -14.98 -4.61 4.95
C GLU A 44 -14.76 -3.15 4.55
N TYR A 45 -13.53 -2.67 4.77
CA TYR A 45 -12.97 -1.45 4.22
C TYR A 45 -12.19 -1.78 2.96
N ILE A 46 -12.59 -1.22 1.82
CA ILE A 46 -11.83 -1.24 0.57
C ILE A 46 -10.97 0.01 0.56
N ILE A 47 -9.68 -0.17 0.80
CA ILE A 47 -8.66 0.87 0.79
C ILE A 47 -8.14 1.01 -0.64
N ASN A 48 -8.30 2.18 -1.23
CA ASN A 48 -7.81 2.45 -2.57
C ASN A 48 -6.46 3.16 -2.50
N PHE A 49 -5.55 2.75 -3.37
CA PHE A 49 -4.26 3.36 -3.63
C PHE A 49 -4.26 3.82 -5.09
N GLY A 50 -3.34 4.72 -5.46
CA GLY A 50 -3.16 5.10 -6.87
C GLY A 50 -2.88 3.89 -7.78
N ALA A 51 -2.33 2.81 -7.23
CA ALA A 51 -1.90 1.62 -7.95
C ALA A 51 -2.78 0.36 -7.77
N GLY A 52 -3.90 0.45 -7.03
CA GLY A 52 -4.79 -0.70 -6.78
C GLY A 52 -5.65 -0.56 -5.54
N SER A 53 -6.25 -1.65 -5.07
CA SER A 53 -7.12 -1.65 -3.87
C SER A 53 -6.86 -2.85 -2.96
N LEU A 54 -7.08 -2.66 -1.66
CA LEU A 54 -6.94 -3.68 -0.63
C LEU A 54 -8.21 -3.73 0.22
N GLY A 55 -8.85 -4.90 0.33
CA GLY A 55 -9.99 -5.10 1.23
C GLY A 55 -9.51 -5.57 2.60
N ILE A 56 -9.93 -4.90 3.68
CA ILE A 56 -9.60 -5.26 5.07
C ILE A 56 -10.89 -5.39 5.88
N SER A 57 -10.96 -6.36 6.79
CA SER A 57 -12.13 -6.49 7.66
C SER A 57 -12.26 -5.30 8.60
N GLU A 58 -13.48 -4.77 8.78
CA GLU A 58 -13.75 -3.73 9.79
C GLU A 58 -13.34 -4.17 11.20
N ALA A 59 -13.41 -5.48 11.49
CA ALA A 59 -13.02 -6.03 12.78
C ALA A 59 -11.52 -5.86 13.08
N GLU A 60 -10.69 -5.68 12.05
CA GLU A 60 -9.23 -5.55 12.15
C GLU A 60 -8.78 -4.09 12.16
N VAL A 61 -9.64 -3.16 11.73
CA VAL A 61 -9.35 -1.72 11.74
C VAL A 61 -9.53 -1.14 13.13
N LEU A 62 -8.53 -0.38 13.58
CA LEU A 62 -8.55 0.36 14.84
C LEU A 62 -9.07 1.79 14.63
N LYS A 63 -8.49 2.51 13.66
CA LYS A 63 -8.89 3.87 13.27
C LYS A 63 -8.37 4.22 11.87
N ILE A 64 -9.01 5.18 11.22
CA ILE A 64 -8.56 5.77 9.96
C ILE A 64 -8.36 7.26 10.20
N GLU A 65 -7.18 7.78 9.89
CA GLU A 65 -6.86 9.20 9.98
C GLU A 65 -6.67 9.77 8.59
N GLU A 66 -7.26 10.94 8.35
CA GLU A 66 -6.98 11.75 7.17
C GLU A 66 -5.68 12.50 7.42
N THR A 67 -4.70 12.32 6.52
CA THR A 67 -3.43 13.05 6.54
C THR A 67 -3.28 13.84 5.24
N GLU A 68 -2.69 15.03 5.33
CA GLU A 68 -2.15 15.70 4.15
C GLU A 68 -1.03 14.83 3.55
N SER A 69 -0.98 14.77 2.22
CA SER A 69 -0.07 13.93 1.43
C SER A 69 1.32 13.81 2.06
N PRO A 70 1.84 12.58 2.27
CA PRO A 70 3.14 12.43 2.90
C PRO A 70 4.24 12.83 1.91
N GLU A 71 4.92 13.94 2.18
CA GLU A 71 6.33 14.07 1.82
C GLU A 71 7.09 13.00 2.64
N MET A 72 7.23 11.79 2.09
CA MET A 72 7.98 10.73 2.78
C MET A 72 9.49 10.96 2.63
N GLU A 73 10.09 11.53 3.67
CA GLU A 73 11.51 11.36 3.99
C GLU A 73 11.80 9.87 4.22
N PHE A 74 12.28 9.19 3.18
CA PHE A 74 13.03 7.96 3.36
C PHE A 74 14.49 8.33 3.61
N THR A 75 14.88 8.52 4.87
CA THR A 75 16.29 8.32 5.24
C THR A 75 16.60 6.84 5.10
N PRO A 76 17.50 6.42 4.18
CA PRO A 76 18.01 5.07 4.16
C PRO A 76 18.69 4.81 5.51
N LYS A 77 18.36 3.70 6.16
CA LYS A 77 19.19 3.19 7.26
C LYS A 77 20.58 2.92 6.69
N GLU A 78 21.47 3.85 6.97
CA GLU A 78 22.91 3.73 6.80
C GLU A 78 23.39 2.56 7.66
N THR A 79 23.60 1.40 7.04
CA THR A 79 24.46 0.37 7.59
C THR A 79 25.88 0.92 7.57
N LEU A 80 26.32 1.42 8.72
CA LEU A 80 27.70 1.82 8.97
C LEU A 80 28.51 0.60 9.44
N GLU A 81 29.73 0.57 8.90
CA GLU A 81 30.94 -0.16 9.31
C GLU A 81 31.21 -1.56 8.72
N LYS A 82 32.03 -1.60 7.66
CA LYS A 82 33.49 -1.73 7.84
C LYS A 82 34.31 -1.29 6.62
N GLU A 83 35.44 -0.68 6.96
CA GLU A 83 36.50 -0.01 6.18
C GLU A 83 37.07 -0.77 4.97
N GLY A 84 37.54 0.03 4.00
CA GLY A 84 38.55 -0.32 3.02
C GLY A 84 38.83 0.86 2.07
N GLU A 85 39.86 1.67 2.38
CA GLU A 85 40.43 2.74 1.55
C GLU A 85 40.78 2.25 0.12
N GLU A 86 40.59 3.08 -0.93
CA GLU A 86 41.66 3.90 -1.54
C GLU A 86 41.23 4.57 -2.86
N LYS A 87 41.62 5.85 -3.00
CA LYS A 87 41.89 6.65 -4.22
C LYS A 87 40.78 7.37 -5.01
N GLU A 88 40.78 8.69 -4.79
CA GLU A 88 40.33 9.77 -5.68
C GLU A 88 40.74 9.60 -7.15
N LYS A 89 39.80 9.93 -8.05
CA LYS A 89 40.08 10.47 -9.39
C LYS A 89 39.04 11.56 -9.72
N PRO A 90 39.42 12.78 -10.15
CA PRO A 90 38.48 13.88 -10.43
C PRO A 90 37.69 13.66 -11.74
N PRO A 91 36.64 14.48 -11.99
CA PRO A 91 35.37 14.03 -12.54
C PRO A 91 35.41 13.88 -14.07
N ALA A 92 34.93 12.73 -14.56
CA ALA A 92 34.48 12.61 -15.93
C ALA A 92 33.02 13.04 -15.99
N GLU A 93 32.74 14.12 -16.73
CA GLU A 93 31.40 14.46 -17.19
C GLU A 93 30.76 13.22 -17.84
N ALA A 94 29.70 12.69 -17.24
CA ALA A 94 28.90 11.63 -17.84
C ALA A 94 27.82 12.26 -18.74
N PRO A 95 27.81 11.95 -20.05
CA PRO A 95 26.84 12.50 -21.00
C PRO A 95 25.55 11.69 -20.96
N SER A 96 24.46 12.24 -20.40
CA SER A 96 23.04 11.96 -20.69
C SER A 96 22.49 10.51 -20.90
N GLU A 97 23.24 9.43 -20.67
CA GLU A 97 22.77 8.03 -20.81
C GLU A 97 21.92 7.56 -19.61
N ASP A 98 21.99 8.28 -18.49
CA ASP A 98 21.46 7.89 -17.19
C ASP A 98 19.92 7.76 -17.13
N LYS A 99 19.19 8.57 -17.91
CA LYS A 99 17.72 8.61 -17.83
C LYS A 99 17.06 7.35 -18.41
N ASN A 100 17.56 6.85 -19.53
CA ASN A 100 16.97 5.68 -20.18
C ASN A 100 17.27 4.38 -19.41
N GLU A 101 18.46 4.27 -18.82
CA GLU A 101 18.79 3.13 -17.95
C GLU A 101 17.96 3.15 -16.66
N LYS A 102 17.77 4.33 -16.07
CA LYS A 102 16.91 4.52 -14.89
C LYS A 102 15.46 4.14 -15.16
N ILE A 103 14.89 4.58 -16.28
CA ILE A 103 13.51 4.21 -16.67
C ILE A 103 13.38 2.69 -16.89
N LYS A 104 14.38 2.07 -17.52
CA LYS A 104 14.38 0.62 -17.75
C LYS A 104 14.47 -0.18 -16.45
N ALA A 105 15.27 0.29 -15.48
CA ALA A 105 15.35 -0.31 -14.16
C ALA A 105 14.01 -0.21 -13.42
N LEU A 106 13.38 0.98 -13.40
CA LEU A 106 12.08 1.21 -12.77
C LEU A 106 10.97 0.34 -13.38
N ARG A 107 10.96 0.16 -14.72
CA ARG A 107 10.00 -0.75 -15.37
C ARG A 107 10.20 -2.21 -14.96
N THR A 108 11.45 -2.67 -14.89
CA THR A 108 11.76 -4.04 -14.47
C THR A 108 11.33 -4.28 -13.01
N GLU A 109 11.51 -3.28 -12.15
CA GLU A 109 11.05 -3.33 -10.76
C GLU A 109 9.52 -3.37 -10.67
N LEU A 110 8.82 -2.59 -11.50
CA LEU A 110 7.36 -2.58 -11.57
C LEU A 110 6.82 -3.95 -12.03
N ASP A 111 7.40 -4.54 -13.08
CA ASP A 111 7.03 -5.89 -13.56
C ASP A 111 7.23 -6.96 -12.48
N SER A 112 8.31 -6.83 -11.68
CA SER A 112 8.57 -7.72 -10.54
C SER A 112 7.51 -7.55 -9.45
N ILE A 113 7.14 -6.32 -9.12
CA ILE A 113 6.11 -6.02 -8.11
C ILE A 113 4.74 -6.53 -8.57
N ASP A 114 4.38 -6.35 -9.84
CA ASP A 114 3.12 -6.85 -10.39
C ASP A 114 3.04 -8.39 -10.35
N SER A 115 4.16 -9.06 -10.61
CA SER A 115 4.25 -10.51 -10.49
C SER A 115 4.10 -10.99 -9.03
N GLU A 116 4.71 -10.27 -8.09
CA GLU A 116 4.59 -10.57 -6.65
C GLU A 116 3.17 -10.31 -6.13
N LEU A 117 2.55 -9.18 -6.53
CA LEU A 117 1.18 -8.83 -6.20
C LEU A 117 0.20 -9.90 -6.67
N LYS A 118 0.32 -10.36 -7.91
CA LYS A 118 -0.53 -11.43 -8.43
C LYS A 118 -0.39 -12.72 -7.63
N SER A 119 0.84 -13.11 -7.29
CA SER A 119 1.05 -14.30 -6.44
C SER A 119 0.47 -14.13 -5.04
N ILE A 120 0.47 -12.91 -4.49
CA ILE A 120 -0.07 -12.59 -3.18
C ILE A 120 -1.59 -12.60 -3.19
N GLU A 121 -2.21 -12.06 -4.24
CA GLU A 121 -3.66 -12.08 -4.44
C GLU A 121 -4.20 -13.50 -4.52
N ASP A 122 -3.54 -14.37 -5.29
CA ASP A 122 -3.90 -15.79 -5.38
C ASP A 122 -3.81 -16.50 -4.02
N ARG A 123 -2.84 -16.14 -3.18
CA ARG A 123 -2.69 -16.71 -1.82
C ARG A 123 -3.73 -16.14 -0.86
N GLU A 124 -4.00 -14.84 -0.94
CA GLU A 124 -5.01 -14.15 -0.14
C GLU A 124 -6.39 -14.74 -0.40
N GLU A 125 -6.78 -14.93 -1.66
CA GLU A 125 -8.06 -15.51 -2.04
C GLU A 125 -8.22 -16.94 -1.51
N LYS A 126 -7.19 -17.78 -1.68
CA LYS A 126 -7.19 -19.15 -1.16
C LYS A 126 -7.33 -19.19 0.36
N LEU A 127 -6.64 -18.29 1.06
CA LEU A 127 -6.68 -18.25 2.52
C LEU A 127 -8.03 -17.73 3.03
N ARG A 128 -8.60 -16.71 2.39
CA ARG A 128 -9.96 -16.24 2.67
C ARG A 128 -10.99 -17.35 2.45
N ALA A 129 -10.89 -18.08 1.34
CA ALA A 129 -11.77 -19.21 1.06
C ALA A 129 -11.65 -20.31 2.13
N SER A 130 -10.43 -20.65 2.56
CA SER A 130 -10.21 -21.64 3.63
C SER A 130 -10.76 -21.18 4.98
N ILE A 131 -10.61 -19.90 5.30
CA ILE A 131 -11.19 -19.29 6.50
C ILE A 131 -12.72 -19.35 6.45
N GLU A 132 -13.32 -19.03 5.30
CA GLU A 132 -14.77 -19.04 5.14
C GLU A 132 -15.34 -20.46 5.20
N GLU A 133 -14.68 -21.43 4.56
CA GLU A 133 -15.04 -22.85 4.62
C GLU A 133 -15.05 -23.37 6.06
N LYS A 134 -13.97 -23.12 6.82
CA LYS A 134 -13.89 -23.48 8.25
C LYS A 134 -14.91 -22.74 9.12
N ARG A 135 -15.36 -21.55 8.68
CA ARG A 135 -16.41 -20.78 9.37
C ARG A 135 -17.83 -21.22 8.99
N GLY A 136 -18.05 -21.80 7.81
CA GLY A 136 -19.37 -22.18 7.31
C GLY A 136 -20.01 -23.37 8.02
N GLU A 137 -19.24 -24.25 8.65
CA GLU A 137 -19.72 -25.50 9.28
C GLU A 137 -20.49 -25.30 10.62
N LYS A 138 -20.82 -24.05 10.99
CA LYS A 138 -21.06 -23.60 12.37
C LYS A 138 -22.44 -23.75 12.98
N LEU A 139 -23.45 -24.27 12.28
CA LEU A 139 -24.84 -24.15 12.78
C LEU A 139 -25.14 -24.92 14.09
N LYS A 140 -24.27 -25.84 14.56
CA LYS A 140 -24.56 -26.70 15.73
C LYS A 140 -23.39 -26.97 16.68
N TRP A 141 -22.46 -26.03 16.87
CA TRP A 141 -21.30 -26.28 17.72
C TRP A 141 -21.46 -25.81 19.16
N ASN A 142 -20.98 -26.64 20.10
CA ASN A 142 -20.92 -26.32 21.52
C ASN A 142 -19.76 -25.33 21.83
N PRO A 143 -19.74 -24.70 23.02
CA PRO A 143 -18.72 -23.71 23.37
C PRO A 143 -17.27 -24.22 23.30
N TYR A 144 -17.04 -25.50 23.61
CA TYR A 144 -15.71 -26.13 23.54
C TYR A 144 -15.22 -26.28 22.09
N GLN A 145 -16.10 -26.74 21.19
CA GLN A 145 -15.83 -26.86 19.76
C GLN A 145 -15.56 -25.49 19.11
N ARG A 146 -16.27 -24.45 19.54
CA ARG A 146 -15.98 -23.07 19.12
C ARG A 146 -14.58 -22.64 19.55
N HIS A 147 -14.21 -22.87 20.80
CA HIS A 147 -12.87 -22.50 21.27
C HIS A 147 -11.77 -23.26 20.52
N LEU A 148 -11.95 -24.55 20.26
CA LEU A 148 -10.98 -25.33 19.48
C LEU A 148 -10.82 -24.77 18.07
N LEU A 149 -11.94 -24.44 17.40
CA LEU A 149 -11.87 -23.80 16.09
C LEU A 149 -11.20 -22.42 16.18
N ASP A 150 -11.49 -21.60 17.17
CA ASP A 150 -10.87 -20.28 17.28
C ASP A 150 -9.34 -20.41 17.33
N LYS A 151 -8.82 -21.44 18.03
CA LYS A 151 -7.37 -21.76 18.03
C LYS A 151 -6.86 -22.24 16.67
N GLU A 152 -7.64 -23.01 15.92
CA GLU A 152 -7.26 -23.44 14.57
C GLU A 152 -7.34 -22.31 13.54
N MET A 153 -8.23 -21.34 13.76
CA MET A 153 -8.45 -20.19 12.89
C MET A 153 -7.45 -19.09 13.14
N GLU A 154 -6.91 -18.98 14.35
CA GLU A 154 -5.91 -17.99 14.74
C GLU A 154 -4.68 -17.98 13.81
N PRO A 155 -3.99 -19.10 13.50
CA PRO A 155 -2.85 -19.07 12.59
C PRO A 155 -3.23 -18.64 11.17
N LEU A 156 -4.42 -19.02 10.68
CA LEU A 156 -4.91 -18.61 9.36
C LEU A 156 -5.21 -17.10 9.30
N GLN A 157 -5.77 -16.54 10.37
CA GLN A 157 -5.99 -15.10 10.50
C GLN A 157 -4.66 -14.33 10.59
N GLN A 158 -3.69 -14.85 11.34
CA GLN A 158 -2.35 -14.28 11.40
C GLN A 158 -1.66 -14.31 10.03
N GLU A 159 -1.75 -15.42 9.29
CA GLU A 159 -1.19 -15.51 7.95
C GLU A 159 -1.88 -14.53 6.99
N LEU A 160 -3.21 -14.39 7.06
CA LEU A 160 -3.96 -13.44 6.24
C LEU A 160 -3.51 -12.02 6.51
N SER A 161 -3.36 -11.64 7.79
CA SER A 161 -2.88 -10.31 8.15
C SER A 161 -1.49 -10.00 7.60
N LYS A 162 -0.58 -10.99 7.62
CA LYS A 162 0.78 -10.84 7.05
C LYS A 162 0.75 -10.69 5.52
N ILE A 163 -0.10 -11.45 4.85
CA ILE A 163 -0.27 -11.36 3.40
C ILE A 163 -0.84 -9.99 3.01
N GLN A 164 -1.83 -9.49 3.76
CA GLN A 164 -2.43 -8.18 3.53
C GLN A 164 -1.46 -7.03 3.82
N GLU A 165 -0.66 -7.13 4.87
CA GLU A 165 0.41 -6.17 5.17
C GLU A 165 1.42 -6.13 4.02
N ARG A 166 1.88 -7.30 3.56
CA ARG A 166 2.79 -7.39 2.42
C ARG A 166 2.18 -6.82 1.14
N LYS A 167 0.89 -7.06 0.89
CA LYS A 167 0.16 -6.50 -0.25
C LYS A 167 0.10 -4.97 -0.18
N ALA A 168 -0.16 -4.41 1.00
CA ALA A 168 -0.16 -2.96 1.22
C ALA A 168 1.22 -2.34 0.92
N GLU A 169 2.30 -2.95 1.42
CA GLU A 169 3.68 -2.51 1.14
C GLU A 169 3.98 -2.48 -0.37
N LEU A 170 3.60 -3.53 -1.09
CA LEU A 170 3.84 -3.62 -2.53
C LEU A 170 3.02 -2.59 -3.31
N LEU A 171 1.76 -2.37 -2.93
CA LEU A 171 0.92 -1.33 -3.54
C LEU A 171 1.47 0.07 -3.30
N GLN A 172 1.99 0.35 -2.10
CA GLN A 172 2.67 1.61 -1.81
C GLN A 172 3.94 1.78 -2.66
N ARG A 173 4.77 0.73 -2.75
CA ARG A 173 6.00 0.76 -3.54
C ARG A 173 5.70 0.93 -5.03
N LYS A 174 4.66 0.26 -5.54
CA LYS A 174 4.19 0.42 -6.92
C LYS A 174 3.76 1.85 -7.20
N ALA A 175 2.92 2.44 -6.34
CA ALA A 175 2.48 3.83 -6.48
C ALA A 175 3.67 4.81 -6.49
N TYR A 176 4.68 4.56 -5.65
CA TYR A 176 5.91 5.35 -5.62
C TYR A 176 6.70 5.27 -6.93
N ILE A 177 6.93 4.06 -7.46
CA ILE A 177 7.66 3.86 -8.73
C ILE A 177 6.90 4.49 -9.90
N GLU A 178 5.58 4.33 -9.95
CA GLU A 178 4.73 4.98 -10.96
C GLU A 178 4.83 6.51 -10.89
N GLY A 179 4.87 7.08 -9.69
CA GLY A 179 5.13 8.50 -9.47
C GLY A 179 6.50 8.94 -10.00
N GLN A 180 7.56 8.20 -9.67
CA GLN A 180 8.90 8.49 -10.17
C GLN A 180 8.99 8.46 -11.70
N MET A 181 8.36 7.47 -12.34
CA MET A 181 8.34 7.39 -13.81
C MET A 181 7.65 8.60 -14.43
N ARG A 182 6.50 9.03 -13.90
CA ARG A 182 5.79 10.24 -14.38
C ARG A 182 6.60 11.52 -14.25
N THR A 183 7.46 11.63 -13.24
CA THR A 183 8.35 12.79 -13.07
C THR A 183 9.62 12.75 -13.92
N THR A 184 9.95 11.57 -14.49
CA THR A 184 11.17 11.35 -15.26
C THR A 184 10.93 11.40 -16.79
N GLU A 185 9.68 11.23 -17.23
CA GLU A 185 9.20 11.48 -18.60
C GLU A 185 9.14 12.99 -18.93
#